data_AF-A0A1G3HKA7-F1
#
_entry.id   AF-A0A1G3HKA7-F1
#
_cell.length_a   1.000
_cell.length_b   1.000
_cell.length_c   1.000
_cell.angle_alpha   90.00
_cell.angle_beta   90.00
_cell.angle_gamma   90.00
#
_symmetry.space_group_name_H-M   'P 1'
#
loop_
_entity.id
_entity.type
_entity.pdbx_description
1 polymer ?
#
loop_
_entity_poly.entity_id
_entity_poly.type
_entity_poly.pdbx_seq_one_letter_code
_entity_poly.pdbx_strand_id
1 'polypeptide(L)'
;MLKRTLLPLIVAWMLTACAAGAPPIAAPALIPPAHLTEPPPATLPEPASDHLDDLLLNHIETAGLYHRTRERFQGLINWLEKTHELR
;
A
#
# COMPACT_ATOMS: atom_id res chain seq x y z
N MET A 1 57.81 -24.60 -13.00
CA MET A 1 56.53 -25.23 -12.59
C MET A 1 55.48 -24.24 -12.06
N LEU A 2 55.88 -23.02 -11.63
CA LEU A 2 54.98 -21.96 -11.11
C LEU A 2 53.89 -21.46 -12.10
N LYS A 3 54.15 -21.53 -13.42
CA LYS A 3 53.18 -21.09 -14.45
C LYS A 3 51.97 -22.02 -14.63
N ARG A 4 52.08 -23.28 -14.21
CA ARG A 4 51.08 -24.32 -14.50
C ARG A 4 49.95 -24.38 -13.44
N THR A 5 50.19 -23.79 -12.27
CA THR A 5 49.22 -23.68 -11.16
C THR A 5 48.45 -22.35 -11.15
N LEU A 6 48.90 -21.34 -11.90
CA LEU A 6 48.20 -20.04 -12.02
C LEU A 6 46.93 -20.12 -12.86
N LEU A 7 46.92 -20.97 -13.89
CA LEU A 7 45.78 -21.13 -14.80
C LEU A 7 44.47 -21.62 -14.12
N PRO A 8 44.48 -22.68 -13.29
CA PRO A 8 43.24 -23.14 -12.64
C PRO A 8 42.71 -22.16 -11.59
N LEU A 9 43.58 -21.32 -11.02
CA LEU A 9 43.19 -20.34 -10.02
C LEU A 9 42.32 -19.22 -10.63
N ILE A 10 42.66 -18.78 -11.85
CA ILE A 10 41.89 -17.76 -12.58
C ILE A 10 40.50 -18.30 -12.98
N VAL A 11 40.42 -19.57 -13.41
CA VAL A 11 39.16 -20.22 -13.77
C VAL A 11 38.24 -20.36 -12.55
N ALA A 12 38.79 -20.72 -11.39
CA ALA A 12 38.03 -20.80 -10.15
C ALA A 12 37.46 -19.43 -9.70
N TRP A 13 38.17 -18.33 -9.99
CA TRP A 13 37.73 -16.97 -9.66
C TRP A 13 36.68 -16.40 -10.63
N MET A 14 36.65 -16.85 -11.89
CA MET A 14 35.59 -16.44 -12.82
C MET A 14 34.26 -17.13 -12.55
N LEU A 15 34.27 -18.35 -12.00
CA LEU A 15 33.05 -19.10 -11.69
C LEU A 15 32.32 -18.58 -10.43
N THR A 16 33.02 -17.91 -9.51
CA THR A 16 32.39 -17.32 -8.31
C THR A 16 31.73 -15.97 -8.59
N ALA A 17 32.11 -15.29 -9.66
CA ALA A 17 31.56 -13.98 -10.03
C ALA A 17 30.07 -14.04 -10.46
N CYS A 18 29.59 -15.18 -10.99
CA CYS A 18 28.18 -15.36 -11.33
C CYS A 18 27.30 -15.83 -10.16
N ALA A 19 27.90 -16.32 -9.06
CA ALA A 19 27.16 -16.71 -7.85
C ALA A 19 26.96 -15.51 -6.88
N ALA A 20 27.81 -14.48 -6.99
CA ALA A 20 27.61 -13.19 -6.34
C ALA A 20 26.61 -12.35 -7.16
N GLY A 21 25.35 -12.80 -7.20
CA GLY A 21 24.26 -11.99 -7.75
C GLY A 21 24.20 -10.61 -7.08
N ALA A 22 23.75 -9.60 -7.80
CA ALA A 22 23.52 -8.27 -7.22
C ALA A 22 22.63 -8.42 -5.97
N PRO A 23 22.89 -7.65 -4.89
CA PRO A 23 22.02 -7.66 -3.72
C PRO A 23 20.58 -7.34 -4.19
N PRO A 24 19.56 -7.99 -3.60
CA PRO A 24 18.17 -7.73 -3.99
C PRO A 24 17.89 -6.23 -3.82
N ILE A 25 17.51 -5.58 -4.91
CA ILE A 25 17.07 -4.19 -4.88
C ILE A 25 15.71 -4.19 -4.19
N ALA A 26 15.58 -3.43 -3.10
CA ALA A 26 14.31 -3.27 -2.42
C ALA A 26 13.27 -2.74 -3.42
N ALA A 27 12.16 -3.46 -3.60
CA ALA A 27 11.06 -2.98 -4.40
C ALA A 27 10.50 -1.69 -3.78
N PRO A 28 10.15 -0.67 -4.59
CA PRO A 28 9.53 0.53 -4.06
C PRO A 28 8.22 0.17 -3.34
N ALA A 29 8.04 0.71 -2.13
CA ALA A 29 6.81 0.53 -1.40
C ALA A 29 5.68 1.33 -2.10
N LEU A 30 4.67 0.62 -2.58
CA LEU A 30 3.46 1.26 -3.10
C LEU A 30 2.63 1.74 -1.91
N ILE A 31 2.41 3.06 -1.84
CA ILE A 31 1.64 3.71 -0.78
C ILE A 31 0.31 4.18 -1.38
N PRO A 32 -0.83 3.88 -0.74
CA PRO A 32 -2.12 4.35 -1.23
C PRO A 32 -2.23 5.89 -1.17
N PRO A 33 -3.02 6.51 -2.06
CA PRO A 33 -3.38 7.92 -1.94
C PRO A 33 -3.96 8.26 -0.57
N ALA A 34 -3.50 9.35 0.05
CA ALA A 34 -3.86 9.73 1.42
C ALA A 34 -5.37 9.79 1.67
N HIS A 35 -6.14 10.34 0.72
CA HIS A 35 -7.60 10.47 0.82
C HIS A 35 -8.35 9.13 0.92
N LEU A 36 -7.74 8.02 0.50
CA LEU A 36 -8.33 6.67 0.62
C LEU A 36 -8.09 6.04 1.99
N THR A 37 -7.09 6.53 2.73
CA THR A 37 -6.68 6.03 4.03
C THR A 37 -7.09 6.91 5.20
N GLU A 38 -7.76 8.03 4.92
CA GLU A 38 -8.32 8.88 5.98
C GLU A 38 -9.33 8.10 6.81
N PRO A 39 -9.15 8.04 8.14
CA PRO A 39 -10.09 7.33 8.99
C PRO A 39 -11.47 8.03 8.95
N PRO A 40 -12.56 7.27 9.12
CA PRO A 40 -13.85 7.87 9.41
C PRO A 40 -13.79 8.62 10.75
N PRO A 41 -14.72 9.56 10.99
CA PRO A 41 -14.81 10.20 12.30
C PRO A 41 -15.02 9.15 13.40
N ALA A 42 -14.37 9.37 14.55
CA ALA A 42 -14.45 8.44 15.68
C ALA A 42 -15.85 8.36 16.30
N THR A 43 -16.62 9.44 16.16
CA THR A 43 -18.00 9.54 16.63
C THR A 43 -18.87 10.08 15.51
N LEU A 44 -20.12 9.62 15.49
CA LEU A 44 -21.14 10.20 14.59
C LEU A 44 -21.69 11.46 15.25
N PRO A 45 -22.14 12.45 14.44
CA PRO A 45 -22.82 13.61 14.98
C PRO A 45 -24.12 13.15 15.67
N GLU A 46 -24.46 13.80 16.77
CA GLU A 46 -25.74 13.63 17.45
C GLU A 46 -26.70 14.76 17.03
N PRO A 47 -28.01 14.52 17.04
CA PRO A 47 -28.98 15.58 16.78
C PRO A 47 -28.94 16.65 17.88
N ALA A 48 -29.20 17.91 17.52
CA ALA A 48 -29.20 19.02 18.47
C ALA A 48 -30.38 18.95 19.46
N SER A 49 -31.48 18.32 19.06
CA SER A 49 -32.66 18.08 19.88
C SER A 49 -33.50 16.92 19.34
N ASP A 50 -34.57 16.57 20.05
CA ASP A 50 -35.56 15.57 19.63
C ASP A 50 -36.60 16.11 18.62
N HIS A 51 -36.44 17.36 18.14
CA HIS A 51 -37.32 17.90 17.11
C HIS A 51 -37.06 17.23 15.75
N LEU A 52 -38.14 16.99 15.00
CA LEU A 52 -38.07 16.26 13.72
C LEU A 52 -37.06 16.88 12.74
N ASP A 53 -36.99 18.21 12.65
CA ASP A 53 -36.08 18.90 11.73
C ASP A 53 -34.61 18.63 12.09
N ASP A 54 -34.27 18.65 13.38
CA ASP A 54 -32.91 18.34 13.87
C ASP A 54 -32.56 16.87 13.64
N LEU A 55 -33.52 15.97 13.84
CA LEU A 55 -33.36 14.54 13.55
C LEU A 55 -33.12 14.28 12.05
N LEU A 56 -33.86 14.97 11.17
CA LEU A 56 -33.70 14.84 9.72
C LEU A 56 -32.35 15.40 9.25
N LEU A 57 -31.94 16.57 9.75
CA LEU A 57 -30.64 17.15 9.44
C LEU A 57 -29.50 16.23 9.87
N ASN A 58 -29.56 15.72 11.10
CA ASN A 58 -28.59 14.75 11.60
C ASN A 58 -28.55 13.46 10.76
N HIS A 59 -29.71 12.95 10.34
CA HIS A 59 -29.79 11.78 9.47
C HIS A 59 -29.07 11.99 8.14
N ILE A 60 -29.33 13.13 7.48
CA ILE A 60 -28.68 13.48 6.20
C ILE A 60 -27.16 13.59 6.38
N GLU A 61 -26.70 14.28 7.42
CA GLU A 61 -25.28 14.44 7.70
C GLU A 61 -24.59 13.09 7.96
N THR A 62 -25.18 12.28 8.83
CA THR A 62 -24.70 10.94 9.18
C THR A 62 -24.66 10.01 7.97
N ALA A 63 -25.73 9.99 7.16
CA ALA A 63 -25.77 9.22 5.92
C ALA A 63 -24.67 9.67 4.94
N GLY A 64 -24.44 10.98 4.82
CA GLY A 64 -23.35 11.52 4.01
C GLY A 64 -21.97 11.04 4.46
N LEU A 65 -21.72 10.95 5.77
CA LEU A 65 -20.47 10.40 6.32
C LEU A 65 -20.28 8.92 5.98
N TYR A 66 -21.35 8.12 6.06
CA TYR A 66 -21.33 6.72 5.66
C TYR A 66 -21.02 6.55 4.17
N HIS A 67 -21.68 7.32 3.30
CA HIS A 67 -21.44 7.26 1.86
C HIS A 67 -20.00 7.60 1.48
N ARG A 68 -19.47 8.72 2.00
CA ARG A 68 -18.07 9.10 1.76
C ARG A 68 -17.08 8.03 2.25
N THR A 69 -17.35 7.44 3.41
CA THR A 69 -16.50 6.38 3.96
C THR A 69 -16.54 5.13 3.09
N ARG A 70 -17.73 4.72 2.63
CA ARG A 70 -17.89 3.60 1.70
C ARG A 70 -17.13 3.83 0.38
N GLU A 71 -17.22 5.04 -0.19
CA GLU A 71 -16.51 5.40 -1.42
C GLU A 71 -14.98 5.28 -1.24
N ARG A 72 -14.45 5.78 -0.12
CA ARG A 72 -13.02 5.65 0.22
C ARG A 72 -12.59 4.18 0.33
N PHE A 73 -13.36 3.35 1.03
CA PHE A 73 -13.06 1.92 1.14
C PHE A 73 -13.07 1.22 -0.22
N GLN A 74 -14.07 1.50 -1.06
CA GLN A 74 -14.09 0.95 -2.42
C GLN A 74 -12.89 1.41 -3.25
N GLY A 75 -12.53 2.70 -3.15
CA GLY A 75 -11.34 3.23 -3.81
C GLY A 75 -10.05 2.55 -3.34
N LEU A 76 -9.93 2.27 -2.04
CA LEU A 76 -8.78 1.55 -1.47
C LEU A 76 -8.69 0.11 -1.99
N ILE A 77 -9.82 -0.61 -2.05
CA ILE A 77 -9.88 -1.96 -2.62
C ILE A 77 -9.45 -1.94 -4.09
N ASN A 78 -10.01 -1.03 -4.89
CA ASN A 78 -9.66 -0.90 -6.31
C ASN A 78 -8.17 -0.57 -6.51
N TRP A 79 -7.59 0.24 -5.61
CA TRP A 79 -6.16 0.54 -5.64
C TRP A 79 -5.32 -0.70 -5.30
N LEU A 80 -5.71 -1.49 -4.30
CA LEU A 80 -5.05 -2.74 -3.94
C LEU A 80 -5.09 -3.76 -5.07
N GLU A 81 -6.25 -3.94 -5.73
CA GLU A 81 -6.39 -4.86 -6.86
C GLU A 81 -5.45 -4.47 -8.01
N LYS A 82 -5.47 -3.20 -8.41
CA LYS A 82 -4.59 -2.69 -9.49
C LYS A 82 -3.10 -2.80 -9.15
N THR A 83 -2.73 -2.57 -7.89
CA THR A 83 -1.33 -2.65 -7.48
C THR A 83 -0.86 -4.08 -7.28
N HIS A 84 -1.76 -5.00 -6.91
CA HIS A 84 -1.47 -6.43 -6.87
C HIS A 84 -1.24 -7.01 -8.28
N GLU A 85 -1.99 -6.56 -9.28
CA GLU A 85 -1.76 -6.94 -10.70
C GLU A 85 -0.41 -6.43 -11.27
N LEU A 86 0.17 -5.40 -10.66
CA LEU A 86 1.45 -4.81 -11.07
C LEU A 86 2.68 -5.46 -10.41
N ARG A 87 2.47 -6.37 -9.45
CA ARG A 87 3.54 -7.07 -8.71
C ARG A 87 3.74 -8.48 -9.26
#